data_AF-A0A814ILN6-F1
#
_entry.id   AF-A0A814ILN6-F1
#
_cell.length_a   1.000
_cell.length_b   1.000
_cell.length_c   1.000
_cell.angle_alpha   90.00
_cell.angle_beta   90.00
_cell.angle_gamma   90.00
#
_symmetry.space_group_name_H-M   'P 1'
#
loop_
_entity.id
_entity.type
_entity.pdbx_description
1 polymer ?
#
loop_
_entity_poly.entity_id
_entity_poly.type
_entity_poly.pdbx_seq_one_letter_code
_entity_poly.pdbx_strand_id
1 'polypeptide(L)' 'MHMLKTSIQNYLTANVKQDDRAFCLNNECNGLIQCKCNYQACLICGRHVDPKDQVIDDEFHVGRTCIQQIEEQKCREFLP' A
#
# COMPACT_ATOMS: atom_id res chain seq x y z
N MET A 1 2.34 0.82 -13.97
CA MET A 1 1.35 0.74 -12.87
C MET A 1 0.85 2.10 -12.39
N HIS A 2 1.70 3.13 -12.31
CA HIS A 2 1.33 4.47 -11.85
C HIS A 2 0.05 5.03 -12.48
N MET A 3 -0.06 5.06 -13.82
CA MET A 3 -1.25 5.61 -14.50
C MET A 3 -2.56 4.90 -14.11
N LEU A 4 -2.53 3.57 -13.91
CA LEU A 4 -3.72 2.81 -13.52
C LEU A 4 -4.18 3.17 -12.11
N LYS A 5 -3.24 3.28 -11.16
CA LYS A 5 -3.54 3.70 -9.79
C LYS A 5 -4.18 5.09 -9.76
N THR A 6 -3.60 6.03 -10.50
CA THR A 6 -4.13 7.40 -10.59
C THR A 6 -5.56 7.41 -11.12
N SER A 7 -5.84 6.64 -12.18
CA SER A 7 -7.19 6.54 -12.74
C SER A 7 -8.20 5.93 -11.74
N ILE A 8 -7.82 4.87 -11.03
CA ILE A 8 -8.68 4.25 -10.01
C ILE A 8 -8.89 5.22 -8.84
N GLN A 9 -7.84 5.88 -8.36
CA GLN A 9 -7.94 6.85 -7.27
C GLN A 9 -8.86 8.01 -7.64
N ASN A 10 -8.72 8.56 -8.85
CA ASN A 10 -9.58 9.63 -9.35
C ASN A 10 -11.04 9.18 -9.43
N TYR A 11 -11.29 7.95 -9.90
CA TYR A 11 -12.63 7.39 -9.93
C TYR A 11 -13.23 7.26 -8.53
N LEU A 12 -12.47 6.73 -7.56
CA LEU A 12 -12.93 6.57 -6.18
C LEU A 12 -13.22 7.92 -5.53
N THR A 13 -12.33 8.90 -5.66
CA THR A 13 -12.54 10.26 -5.15
C THR A 13 -13.77 10.93 -5.76
N ALA A 14 -14.04 10.69 -7.05
CA ALA A 14 -15.19 11.30 -7.74
C ALA A 14 -16.54 10.65 -7.39
N ASN A 15 -16.55 9.35 -7.03
CA ASN A 15 -17.79 8.57 -6.91
C ASN A 15 -18.11 8.09 -5.48
N VAL A 16 -17.13 8.10 -4.58
CA VAL A 16 -17.30 7.63 -3.20
C VAL A 16 -17.23 8.81 -2.26
N LYS A 17 -18.36 9.12 -1.60
CA LYS A 17 -18.50 10.29 -0.72
C LYS A 17 -17.52 10.32 0.45
N GLN A 18 -17.00 9.16 0.87
CA GLN A 18 -16.07 9.00 1.98
C GLN A 18 -15.16 7.79 1.73
N ASP A 19 -14.33 7.83 0.68
CA ASP A 19 -13.24 6.86 0.56
C ASP A 19 -12.03 7.40 1.32
N ASP A 20 -11.72 6.80 2.46
CA ASP A 20 -10.52 7.08 3.24
C ASP A 20 -9.31 6.29 2.74
N ARG A 21 -9.40 5.64 1.58
CA ARG A 21 -8.34 4.79 1.04
C ARG A 21 -7.56 5.48 -0.06
N ALA A 22 -6.24 5.29 -0.04
CA ALA A 22 -5.32 5.80 -1.05
C ALA A 22 -4.37 4.71 -1.53
N PHE A 23 -3.99 4.69 -2.80
CA PHE A 23 -2.88 3.82 -3.23
C PHE A 23 -1.54 4.33 -2.71
N CYS A 24 -0.64 3.41 -2.35
CA CYS A 24 0.74 3.72 -2.04
C CYS A 24 1.42 4.43 -3.22
N LEU A 25 2.11 5.53 -2.91
CA LEU A 25 2.80 6.36 -3.92
C LEU A 25 4.02 5.66 -4.52
N ASN A 26 4.58 4.65 -3.86
CA ASN A 26 5.61 3.81 -4.46
C ASN A 26 5.04 3.10 -5.71
N ASN A 27 5.66 3.36 -6.87
CA ASN A 27 5.21 2.87 -8.17
C ASN A 27 5.11 1.34 -8.27
N GLU A 28 5.99 0.65 -7.54
CA GLU A 28 6.10 -0.81 -7.53
C GLU A 28 5.16 -1.43 -6.48
N CYS A 29 4.78 -0.67 -5.46
CA CYS A 29 3.88 -1.14 -4.40
C CYS A 29 2.40 -1.01 -4.81
N ASN A 30 1.67 -2.11 -4.98
CA ASN A 30 0.21 -2.06 -5.21
C ASN A 30 -0.63 -1.92 -3.91
N GLY A 31 0.02 -1.63 -2.78
CA GLY A 31 -0.61 -1.46 -1.48
C GLY A 31 -1.72 -0.41 -1.49
N LEU A 32 -2.88 -0.77 -0.94
CA LEU A 32 -3.95 0.17 -0.61
C LEU A 32 -3.78 0.60 0.84
N ILE A 33 -3.75 1.89 1.10
CA ILE A 33 -3.53 2.52 2.39
C ILE A 33 -4.89 2.93 2.94
N GLN A 34 -5.14 2.65 4.21
CA GLN A 34 -6.26 3.26 4.92
C GLN A 34 -5.79 4.52 5.65
N CYS A 35 -6.26 5.68 5.19
CA CYS A 35 -5.90 7.00 5.72
C CYS A 35 -6.81 7.38 6.89
N LYS A 36 -6.58 6.79 8.08
CA LYS A 36 -7.17 7.30 9.34
C LYS A 36 -6.28 8.37 9.95
N CYS A 37 -6.90 9.38 10.57
CA CYS A 37 -6.28 10.64 10.97
C CYS A 37 -4.94 10.52 11.73
N ASN A 38 -4.71 9.43 12.49
CA ASN A 38 -3.53 9.26 13.33
C ASN A 38 -2.72 7.99 13.03
N TYR A 39 -3.21 7.10 12.17
CA TYR A 39 -2.53 5.84 11.85
C TYR A 39 -2.90 5.41 10.45
N GLN A 40 -1.89 5.31 9.60
CA GLN A 40 -2.02 4.79 8.25
C GLN A 40 -1.32 3.46 8.17
N ALA A 41 -1.99 2.50 7.56
CA ALA A 41 -1.43 1.19 7.30
C ALA A 41 -1.84 0.69 5.93
N CYS A 42 -0.97 -0.13 5.35
CA CYS A 42 -1.28 -0.87 4.16
C CYS A 42 -2.28 -1.99 4.48
N LEU A 43 -3.42 -1.99 3.80
CA LEU A 43 -4.44 -3.03 3.90
C LEU A 43 -3.99 -4.38 3.30
N ILE A 44 -2.87 -4.42 2.57
CA ILE A 44 -2.32 -5.65 1.99
C ILE A 44 -1.34 -6.32 2.95
N CYS A 45 -0.24 -5.63 3.30
CA CYS A 45 0.82 -6.21 4.14
C CYS A 45 0.71 -5.82 5.63
N GLY A 46 -0.26 -4.99 6.02
CA GLY A 46 -0.45 -4.54 7.41
C GLY A 46 0.60 -3.55 7.92
N ARG A 47 1.60 -3.20 7.10
CA ARG A 47 2.71 -2.33 7.49
C ARG A 47 2.26 -0.88 7.69
N HIS A 48 2.94 -0.21 8.60
CA HIS A 48 2.76 1.23 8.81
C HIS A 48 3.16 2.01 7.56
N VAL A 49 2.48 3.12 7.33
CA VAL A 49 2.68 4.02 6.19
C VAL A 49 2.96 5.40 6.74
N ASP A 50 4.00 6.06 6.22
CA ASP A 50 4.28 7.43 6.59
C ASP A 50 3.11 8.34 6.15
N PRO A 51 2.47 9.09 7.06
CA PRO A 51 1.30 9.90 6.73
C PRO A 51 1.56 11.07 5.77
N LYS A 52 2.81 11.56 5.70
CA LYS A 52 3.21 12.67 4.82
C LYS A 52 3.53 12.16 3.43
N ASP A 53 4.31 11.08 3.36
CA ASP A 53 4.80 10.55 2.09
C ASP A 53 3.86 9.50 1.49
N GLN A 54 2.90 8.96 2.26
CA GLN A 54 2.00 7.87 1.85
C GLN A 54 2.75 6.69 1.21
N VAL A 55 3.93 6.43 1.73
CA VAL A 55 4.81 5.33 1.35
C VAL A 55 5.03 4.43 2.56
N ILE A 56 5.09 3.13 2.30
CA ILE A 56 5.57 2.17 3.28
C ILE A 56 7.09 2.34 3.31
N ASP A 57 7.59 3.08 4.30
CA ASP A 57 9.02 3.27 4.52
C ASP A 57 9.56 2.08 5.32
N ASP A 58 9.72 0.94 4.64
CA ASP A 58 10.44 -0.20 5.17
C ASP A 58 11.41 -0.75 4.13
N GLU A 59 12.48 -1.39 4.61
CA GLU A 59 13.52 -2.00 3.77
C GLU A 59 12.99 -3.11 2.85
N PHE A 60 11.78 -3.61 3.12
CA PHE A 60 11.18 -4.73 2.42
C PHE A 60 10.37 -4.32 1.18
N HIS A 61 10.02 -3.04 1.05
CA HIS A 61 9.26 -2.49 -0.09
C HIS A 61 10.13 -1.75 -1.12
N VAL A 62 11.45 -1.70 -0.93
CA VAL A 62 12.38 -1.21 -1.94
C VAL A 62 12.43 -2.22 -3.10
N GLY A 63 12.01 -1.83 -4.30
CA GLY A 63 12.05 -2.71 -5.48
C GLY A 63 10.91 -3.73 -5.57
N ARG A 64 9.91 -3.70 -4.66
CA ARG A 64 9.01 -4.84 -4.42
C ARG A 64 7.56 -4.42 -4.15
N THR A 65 6.64 -5.29 -4.56
CA THR A 65 5.20 -5.19 -4.25
C THR A 65 4.89 -5.76 -2.86
N CYS A 66 3.79 -5.32 -2.23
CA CYS A 66 3.32 -5.92 -0.96
C CYS A 66 3.05 -7.43 -1.09
N ILE A 67 2.58 -7.89 -2.26
CA ILE A 67 2.29 -9.30 -2.51
C ILE A 67 3.57 -10.13 -2.49
N GLN A 68 4.62 -9.66 -3.18
CA GLN A 68 5.92 -10.33 -3.19
C GLN A 68 6.51 -10.46 -1.79
N GLN A 69 6.34 -9.45 -0.93
CA GLN A 69 6.77 -9.54 0.46
C GLN A 69 5.99 -10.62 1.25
N ILE A 70 4.66 -10.65 1.11
CA ILE A 70 3.81 -11.64 1.81
C ILE A 70 4.18 -13.06 1.37
N GLU A 71 4.42 -13.26 0.08
CA GLU A 71 4.86 -14.55 -0.47
C GLU A 71 6.23 -14.96 0.10
N GLU A 72 7.19 -14.03 0.16
CA GLU A 72 8.50 -14.30 0.78
C GLU A 72 8.40 -14.59 2.28
N GLN A 73 7.56 -13.86 3.03
CA GLN A 73 7.36 -14.13 4.46
C GLN A 73 6.77 -15.51 4.69
N LYS A 74 5.75 -15.90 3.92
CA LYS A 74 5.19 -17.26 3.96
C LYS A 74 6.29 -18.30 3.70
N CYS A 75 7.10 -18.12 2.65
CA CYS A 75 8.22 -19.03 2.37
C CYS A 75 9.23 -19.12 3.52
N ARG A 76 9.48 -18.03 4.25
CA ARG A 76 10.36 -18.04 5.44
C ARG A 76 9.72 -18.70 6.65
N GLU A 77 8.41 -18.56 6.85
CA GLU A 77 7.67 -19.25 7.91
C GLU A 77 7.64 -20.78 7.71
N PHE A 78 7.86 -21.24 6.47
CA PHE A 78 8.02 -22.65 6.12
C PHE A 78 9.47 -23.17 6.22
N LEU A 79 10.45 -22.30 6.49
CA LEU A 79 11.83 -22.72 6.72
C LEU A 79 12.05 -22.90 8.23
N PRO A 80 12.42 -24.11 8.70
CA PRO A 80 12.60 -24.41 10.13
C PRO A 80 13.77 -23.67 10.77
#